data_AF-A0A2N0DD85-F1
#
_entry.id   AF-A0A2N0DD85-F1
#
_cell.length_a   1.000
_cell.length_b   1.000
_cell.length_c   1.000
_cell.angle_alpha   90.00
_cell.angle_beta   90.00
_cell.angle_gamma   90.00
#
_symmetry.space_group_name_H-M   'P 1'
#
loop_
_entity.id
_entity.type
_entity.pdbx_description
1 polymer ?
#
loop_
_entity_poly.entity_id
_entity_poly.type
_entity_poly.pdbx_seq_one_letter_code
_entity_poly.pdbx_strand_id
1 'polypeptide(L)'
;MTCATFITAALKTYEYELCEISSWPDRPEDAEWQSKILVYLERKASADHLAAVKASIGGKRLRPDEVVGAAIIDAKGWPVKFEIARELADQVLVDLS
;
A
#
# COMPACT_ATOMS: atom_id res chain seq x y z
N MET A 1 -2.02 9.51 -0.84
CA MET A 1 -1.21 8.62 0.02
C MET A 1 -2.14 7.98 1.05
N THR A 2 -2.06 6.68 1.28
CA THR A 2 -2.81 5.98 2.35
C THR A 2 -1.92 5.77 3.57
N CYS A 3 -2.50 5.38 4.71
CA CYS A 3 -1.73 5.00 5.90
C CYS A 3 -0.70 3.90 5.59
N ALA A 4 -1.10 2.87 4.84
CA ALA A 4 -0.23 1.79 4.38
C ALA A 4 1.00 2.34 3.64
N THR A 5 0.77 3.10 2.56
CA THR A 5 1.86 3.71 1.77
C THR A 5 2.73 4.65 2.60
N PHE A 6 2.16 5.40 3.53
CA PHE A 6 2.92 6.30 4.41
C PHE A 6 3.89 5.51 5.30
N ILE A 7 3.43 4.44 5.96
CA ILE A 7 4.29 3.62 6.83
C ILE A 7 5.43 3.00 6.03
N THR A 8 5.14 2.41 4.87
CA THR A 8 6.18 1.78 4.03
C THR A 8 7.18 2.82 3.52
N ALA A 9 6.71 4.01 3.13
CA ALA A 9 7.58 5.11 2.71
C ALA A 9 8.45 5.64 3.86
N ALA A 10 7.87 5.79 5.05
CA ALA A 10 8.59 6.24 6.24
C ALA A 10 9.70 5.26 6.63
N LEU A 11 9.41 3.96 6.67
CA LEU A 11 10.43 2.94 6.96
C LEU A 11 11.55 2.93 5.91
N LYS A 12 11.21 3.08 4.63
CA LYS A 12 12.20 3.17 3.55
C LYS A 12 13.15 4.36 3.70
N THR A 13 12.74 5.46 4.36
CA THR A 13 13.67 6.58 4.65
C THR A 13 14.79 6.22 5.61
N TYR A 14 14.62 5.14 6.38
CA TYR A 14 15.62 4.57 7.29
C TYR A 14 16.24 3.28 6.72
N GLU A 15 16.18 3.08 5.40
CA GLU A 15 16.70 1.91 4.70
C GLU A 15 16.02 0.58 5.05
N TYR A 16 14.87 0.63 5.74
CA TYR A 16 14.05 -0.54 6.01
C TYR A 16 13.01 -0.73 4.90
N GLU A 17 13.30 -1.64 3.97
CA GLU A 17 12.34 -2.03 2.93
C GLU A 17 11.39 -3.12 3.45
N LEU A 18 10.25 -2.73 4.01
CA LEU A 18 9.27 -3.66 4.58
C LEU A 18 8.69 -4.66 3.55
N CYS A 19 8.35 -4.16 2.36
CA CYS A 19 7.66 -4.93 1.31
C CYS A 19 8.50 -4.99 0.04
N GLU A 20 8.60 -6.17 -0.58
CA GLU A 20 9.16 -6.32 -1.91
C GLU A 20 8.12 -5.86 -2.94
N ILE A 21 8.05 -4.55 -3.20
CA ILE A 21 6.97 -3.93 -4.01
C ILE A 21 6.83 -4.54 -5.41
N SER A 22 7.92 -5.04 -6.01
CA SER A 22 7.88 -5.74 -7.30
C SER A 22 7.03 -7.01 -7.29
N SER A 23 6.83 -7.64 -6.12
CA SER A 23 5.95 -8.80 -5.96
C SER A 23 4.47 -8.44 -5.85
N TRP A 24 4.10 -7.16 -5.67
CA TRP A 24 2.69 -6.79 -5.59
C TRP A 24 2.00 -6.96 -6.94
N PRO A 25 0.84 -7.64 -7.00
CA PRO A 25 0.15 -7.90 -8.25
C PRO A 25 -0.44 -6.61 -8.83
N ASP A 26 -0.57 -6.57 -10.16
CA ASP A 26 -1.45 -5.59 -10.81
C ASP A 26 -2.89 -6.06 -10.66
N ARG A 27 -3.71 -5.23 -10.03
CA ARG A 27 -5.11 -5.52 -9.73
C ARG A 27 -6.01 -4.52 -10.45
N PRO A 28 -6.91 -4.98 -11.32
CA PRO A 28 -7.85 -4.08 -12.01
C PRO A 28 -8.63 -3.18 -11.04
N GLU A 29 -8.99 -3.69 -9.86
CA GLU A 29 -9.74 -2.93 -8.87
C GLU A 29 -8.94 -1.76 -8.24
N ASP A 30 -7.60 -1.79 -8.31
CA ASP A 30 -6.78 -0.74 -7.73
C ASP A 30 -6.80 0.52 -8.59
N ALA A 31 -6.82 0.38 -9.92
CA ALA A 31 -6.99 1.49 -10.85
C ALA A 31 -8.40 2.12 -10.72
N GLU A 32 -9.43 1.29 -10.54
CA GLU A 32 -10.80 1.77 -10.30
C GLU A 32 -10.89 2.55 -8.98
N TRP A 33 -10.28 2.02 -7.91
CA TRP A 33 -10.22 2.69 -6.61
C TRP A 33 -9.46 4.03 -6.68
N GLN A 34 -8.30 4.07 -7.35
CA GLN A 34 -7.53 5.31 -7.57
C GLN A 34 -8.36 6.36 -8.32
N SER A 35 -9.09 5.94 -9.35
CA SER A 35 -9.98 6.81 -10.13
C SER A 35 -11.11 7.38 -9.28
N LYS A 36 -11.74 6.57 -8.42
CA LYS A 36 -12.77 7.03 -7.48
C LYS A 36 -12.21 8.10 -6.53
N ILE A 37 -11.01 7.89 -5.99
CA ILE A 37 -10.36 8.88 -5.10
C ILE A 37 -10.14 10.22 -5.80
N LEU A 38 -9.73 10.21 -7.07
CA LEU A 38 -9.53 11.45 -7.83
C LEU A 38 -10.83 12.24 -7.96
N VAL A 39 -11.96 11.60 -8.27
CA VAL A 39 -13.27 12.26 -8.33
C VAL A 39 -13.64 12.91 -6.99
N TYR A 40 -13.29 12.28 -5.86
CA TYR A 40 -13.50 12.88 -4.54
C TYR A 40 -12.55 14.06 -4.27
N LEU A 41 -11.29 13.97 -4.69
CA LEU A 41 -10.28 15.01 -4.48
C LEU A 41 -10.50 16.22 -5.38
N GLU A 42 -11.04 16.05 -6.60
CA GLU A 42 -11.28 17.16 -7.55
C GLU A 42 -12.11 18.29 -6.94
N ARG A 43 -12.95 17.97 -5.97
CA ARG A 43 -13.83 18.94 -5.29
C ARG A 43 -13.21 19.61 -4.06
N LYS A 44 -12.05 19.14 -3.59
CA LYS A 44 -11.50 19.49 -2.27
C LYS A 44 -10.01 19.82 -2.26
N ALA A 45 -9.25 19.38 -3.26
CA ALA A 45 -7.81 19.51 -3.32
C ALA A 45 -7.37 20.62 -4.28
N SER A 46 -6.15 21.13 -4.08
CA SER A 46 -5.52 22.06 -5.02
C SER A 46 -5.19 21.36 -6.34
N ALA A 47 -5.06 22.13 -7.42
CA ALA A 47 -4.66 21.63 -8.73
C ALA A 47 -3.31 20.89 -8.68
N ASP A 48 -2.34 21.41 -7.92
CA ASP A 48 -1.02 20.79 -7.76
C ASP A 48 -1.12 19.43 -7.07
N HIS A 49 -1.94 19.32 -6.02
CA HIS A 49 -2.15 18.05 -5.33
C HIS A 49 -2.85 17.04 -6.25
N LEU A 50 -3.84 17.47 -7.03
CA LEU A 50 -4.52 16.63 -8.01
C LEU A 50 -3.57 16.11 -9.08
N ALA A 51 -2.70 16.96 -9.62
CA ALA A 51 -1.70 16.56 -10.60
C ALA A 51 -0.74 15.50 -10.01
N ALA A 52 -0.29 15.70 -8.77
CA ALA A 52 0.58 14.74 -8.08
C ALA A 52 -0.11 13.38 -7.85
N VAL A 53 -1.38 13.37 -7.40
CA VAL A 53 -2.13 12.12 -7.21
C VAL A 53 -2.41 11.44 -8.55
N LYS A 54 -2.74 12.20 -9.60
CA LYS A 54 -2.97 11.66 -10.95
C LYS A 54 -1.73 11.01 -11.54
N ALA A 55 -0.54 11.55 -11.27
CA ALA A 55 0.74 10.96 -11.68
C ALA A 55 1.04 9.64 -10.97
N SER A 56 0.39 9.34 -9.84
CA SER A 56 0.55 8.08 -9.10
C SER A 56 -0.39 6.95 -9.55
N ILE A 57 -1.29 7.21 -10.51
CA ILE A 57 -2.17 6.18 -11.06
C ILE A 57 -1.35 5.06 -11.70
N GLY A 58 -1.77 3.82 -11.50
CA GLY A 58 -1.05 2.63 -11.98
C GLY A 58 0.11 2.20 -11.08
N GLY A 59 0.40 2.96 -10.02
CA GLY A 59 1.30 2.50 -8.96
C GLY A 59 0.70 1.32 -8.19
N LYS A 60 1.58 0.42 -7.71
CA LYS A 60 1.21 -0.71 -6.86
C LYS A 60 0.55 -0.19 -5.58
N ARG A 61 -0.65 -0.69 -5.29
CA ARG A 61 -1.38 -0.30 -4.09
C ARG A 61 -1.05 -1.27 -2.94
N LEU A 62 -0.58 -0.70 -1.85
CA LEU A 62 -0.42 -1.40 -0.58
C LEU A 62 -1.71 -1.25 0.23
N ARG A 63 -2.33 -2.37 0.62
CA ARG A 63 -3.50 -2.37 1.51
C ARG A 63 -3.05 -2.45 2.97
N PRO A 64 -3.78 -1.85 3.93
CA PRO A 64 -3.35 -1.82 5.34
C PRO A 64 -3.11 -3.20 5.94
N ASP A 65 -4.00 -4.14 5.68
CA ASP A 65 -3.93 -5.53 6.12
C ASP A 65 -2.68 -6.24 5.58
N GLU A 66 -2.33 -6.02 4.31
CA GLU A 66 -1.10 -6.58 3.71
C GLU A 66 0.17 -6.02 4.37
N VAL A 67 0.18 -4.72 4.68
CA VAL A 67 1.31 -4.07 5.36
C VAL A 67 1.44 -4.58 6.79
N VAL A 68 0.32 -4.81 7.49
CA VAL A 68 0.32 -5.44 8.81
C VAL A 68 0.86 -6.87 8.73
N GLY A 69 0.41 -7.66 7.75
CA GLY A 69 0.91 -9.02 7.52
C GLY A 69 2.42 -9.06 7.29
N ALA A 70 2.96 -8.14 6.48
CA ALA A 70 4.40 -8.01 6.29
C ALA A 70 5.14 -7.63 7.59
N ALA A 71 4.56 -6.76 8.41
CA ALA A 71 5.17 -6.25 9.64
C ALA A 71 5.22 -7.28 10.79
N ILE A 72 4.55 -8.43 10.66
CA ILE A 72 4.66 -9.56 11.62
C ILE A 72 6.04 -10.23 11.53
N ILE A 73 6.65 -10.23 10.35
CA ILE A 73 7.99 -10.80 10.15
C ILE A 73 9.03 -9.85 10.77
N ASP A 74 10.01 -10.41 11.49
CA ASP A 74 11.15 -9.67 12.02
C ASP A 74 11.87 -8.90 10.90
N ALA A 75 12.40 -7.71 11.20
CA ALA A 75 13.14 -6.88 10.25
C ALA A 75 14.27 -7.62 9.51
N LYS A 76 14.85 -8.68 10.09
CA LYS A 76 15.84 -9.56 9.40
C LYS A 76 15.27 -10.34 8.22
N GLY A 77 13.95 -10.53 8.16
CA GLY A 77 13.24 -11.21 7.09
C GLY A 77 12.65 -10.28 6.03
N TRP A 78 12.93 -8.97 6.12
CA TRP A 78 12.49 -7.99 5.13
C TRP A 78 13.49 -7.90 3.96
N PRO A 79 13.03 -7.59 2.72
CA PRO A 79 11.65 -7.27 2.34
C PRO A 79 10.75 -8.50 2.19
N VAL A 80 9.48 -8.37 2.60
CA VAL A 80 8.49 -9.46 2.53
C VAL A 80 7.76 -9.46 1.18
N LYS A 81 7.61 -10.64 0.58
CA LYS A 81 6.85 -10.85 -0.67
C LYS A 81 5.34 -10.79 -0.45
N PHE A 82 4.61 -10.42 -1.50
CA PHE A 82 3.16 -10.28 -1.48
C PHE A 82 2.44 -11.53 -0.95
N GLU A 83 2.81 -12.73 -1.40
CA GLU A 83 2.13 -13.97 -1.02
C GLU A 83 2.21 -14.23 0.49
N ILE A 84 3.39 -14.01 1.08
CA ILE A 84 3.63 -14.17 2.51
C ILE A 84 2.87 -13.10 3.30
N ALA A 85 2.95 -11.85 2.83
CA ALA A 85 2.24 -10.74 3.46
C ALA A 85 0.72 -10.97 3.44
N ARG A 86 0.17 -11.52 2.36
CA ARG A 86 -1.25 -11.86 2.22
C ARG A 86 -1.66 -12.99 3.16
N GLU A 87 -0.89 -14.07 3.20
CA GLU A 87 -1.17 -15.22 4.08
C GLU A 87 -1.26 -14.80 5.55
N LEU A 88 -0.31 -13.98 6.01
CA LEU A 88 -0.32 -13.47 7.38
C LEU A 88 -1.43 -12.45 7.61
N ALA A 89 -1.76 -11.62 6.61
CA ALA A 89 -2.89 -10.71 6.70
C ALA A 89 -4.22 -11.44 6.86
N ASP A 90 -4.41 -12.58 6.17
CA ASP A 90 -5.60 -13.41 6.31
C ASP A 90 -5.77 -13.93 7.74
N GLN A 91 -4.68 -14.34 8.39
CA GLN A 91 -4.69 -14.77 9.79
C GLN A 91 -5.10 -13.63 10.74
N VAL A 92 -4.54 -12.43 10.55
CA VAL A 92 -4.89 -11.25 11.37
C VAL A 92 -6.37 -10.89 11.23
N LEU A 93 -6.92 -10.98 10.03
CA LEU A 93 -8.34 -10.65 9.80
C LEU A 93 -9.27 -11.67 10.46
N VAL A 94 -8.89 -12.94 10.52
CA VAL A 94 -9.62 -13.98 11.27
C VAL A 94 -9.58 -13.70 12.77
N ASP A 95 -8.44 -13.26 13.31
CA ASP A 95 -8.33 -12.93 14.75
C ASP A 95 -9.15 -11.71 15.18
N LEU A 96 -9.56 -10.87 14.22
CA LEU A 96 -10.34 -9.65 14.45
C LEU A 96 -11.85 -9.81 14.20
N SER A 97 -12.31 -10.98 13.73
CA SER A 97 -13.72 -11.28 13.44
C SER A 97 -14.43 -11.94 14.62
#